data_AF-A7I3N4-F1
#
_entry.id   AF-A7I3N4-F1
#
_cell.length_a   1.000
_cell.length_b   1.000
_cell.length_c   1.000
_cell.angle_alpha   90.00
_cell.angle_beta   90.00
_cell.angle_gamma   90.00
#
_symmetry.space_group_name_H-M   'P 1'
#
loop_
_entity.id
_entity.type
_entity.pdbx_description
1 polymer ?
#
loop_
_entity_poly.entity_id
_entity_poly.type
_entity_poly.pdbx_seq_one_letter_code
_entity_poly.pdbx_strand_id
1 'polypeptide(L)'
;MKKIFFMSIVASMLIISNSAATENNDTNKSLNQDSNISIDGNITVSDANTSSIDTNTTANLDKPALNIDIKKGEELYKKCTMCHGKKAEMSYLKKIPVLTAVDKEERLSTMKALKNGEINDGKGKFGMGQVMKIQMAKFSDEDMLNVNEYIETLK
;
A
#
# COMPACT_ATOMS: atom_id res chain seq x y z
N MET A 1 -5.36 63.62 21.05
CA MET A 1 -4.11 62.98 20.57
C MET A 1 -4.41 62.27 19.26
N LYS A 2 -3.54 62.47 18.26
CA LYS A 2 -3.75 62.30 16.82
C LYS A 2 -4.18 60.86 16.44
N LYS A 3 -5.33 60.71 15.77
CA LYS A 3 -5.68 59.49 15.03
C LYS A 3 -5.24 59.68 13.58
N ILE A 4 -4.26 58.88 13.18
CA ILE A 4 -3.68 58.86 11.84
C ILE A 4 -4.55 57.97 10.95
N PHE A 5 -4.89 58.51 9.78
CA PHE A 5 -5.51 57.86 8.64
C PHE A 5 -4.73 56.62 8.18
N PHE A 6 -5.42 55.53 7.86
CA PHE A 6 -5.03 54.69 6.72
C PHE A 6 -6.28 54.31 5.92
N MET A 7 -6.38 55.00 4.79
CA MET A 7 -7.17 54.66 3.62
C MET A 7 -6.49 53.45 2.95
N SER A 8 -7.21 52.36 2.69
CA SER A 8 -6.84 51.48 1.59
C SER A 8 -8.06 50.76 1.05
N ILE A 9 -8.47 51.25 -0.13
CA ILE A 9 -9.44 50.69 -1.05
C ILE A 9 -8.69 49.63 -1.86
N VAL A 10 -9.15 48.40 -1.85
CA VAL A 10 -8.94 47.41 -2.93
C VAL A 10 -10.30 46.74 -3.14
N ALA A 11 -11.13 47.29 -4.02
CA ALA A 11 -11.15 47.03 -5.47
C ALA A 11 -11.40 45.54 -5.76
N SER A 12 -12.69 45.27 -5.99
CA SER A 12 -13.29 44.08 -6.56
C SER A 12 -12.53 43.57 -7.80
N MET A 13 -12.31 42.26 -7.89
CA MET A 13 -12.22 41.60 -9.19
C MET A 13 -12.68 40.14 -9.03
N LEU A 14 -13.99 39.93 -9.20
CA LEU A 14 -14.51 38.64 -9.62
C LEU A 14 -13.99 38.39 -11.04
N ILE A 15 -13.25 37.31 -11.25
CA ILE A 15 -13.09 36.74 -12.59
C ILE A 15 -13.62 35.31 -12.54
N ILE A 16 -14.80 35.17 -13.12
CA ILE A 16 -15.37 33.90 -13.57
C ILE A 16 -14.52 33.45 -14.76
N SER A 17 -14.10 32.20 -14.80
CA SER A 17 -13.68 31.55 -16.02
C SER A 17 -14.28 30.15 -16.03
N ASN A 18 -15.25 29.98 -16.92
CA ASN A 18 -15.94 28.75 -17.23
C ASN A 18 -15.66 28.47 -18.71
N SER A 19 -15.00 27.37 -19.03
CA SER A 19 -14.88 26.74 -20.37
C SER A 19 -13.90 25.57 -20.22
N ALA A 20 -14.06 24.41 -20.83
CA ALA A 20 -15.13 23.78 -21.58
C ALA A 20 -14.74 22.29 -21.67
N ALA A 21 -15.72 21.47 -22.03
CA ALA A 21 -15.68 20.03 -22.24
C ALA A 21 -14.38 19.44 -22.81
N THR A 22 -14.02 18.26 -22.30
CA THR A 22 -13.62 17.16 -23.18
C THR A 22 -14.56 15.99 -22.91
N GLU A 23 -15.50 15.82 -23.84
CA GLU A 23 -16.35 14.66 -23.98
C GLU A 23 -15.52 13.60 -24.71
N ASN A 24 -15.17 12.51 -24.03
CA ASN A 24 -14.68 11.30 -24.68
C ASN A 24 -15.80 10.28 -24.64
N ASN A 25 -16.74 10.44 -25.58
CA ASN A 25 -17.60 9.37 -26.04
C ASN A 25 -16.83 8.62 -27.11
N ASP A 26 -16.35 7.42 -26.80
CA ASP A 26 -16.26 6.39 -27.82
C ASP A 26 -16.69 5.05 -27.24
N THR A 27 -17.78 4.60 -27.81
CA THR A 27 -18.45 3.33 -27.59
C THR A 27 -17.54 2.18 -28.06
N ASN A 28 -17.16 1.29 -27.16
CA ASN A 28 -16.83 -0.09 -27.54
C ASN A 28 -17.84 -1.05 -26.92
N LYS A 29 -19.04 -1.03 -27.52
CA LYS A 29 -19.93 -2.17 -27.52
C LYS A 29 -19.65 -2.94 -28.81
N SER A 30 -18.78 -3.94 -28.73
CA SER A 30 -18.81 -5.04 -29.69
C SER A 30 -18.70 -6.36 -28.95
N LEU A 31 -19.82 -7.07 -29.03
CA LEU A 31 -20.00 -8.46 -28.67
C LEU A 31 -19.08 -9.30 -29.57
N ASN A 32 -18.26 -10.16 -28.98
CA ASN A 32 -17.88 -11.41 -29.63
C ASN A 32 -18.01 -12.51 -28.57
N GLN A 33 -19.16 -13.17 -28.65
CA GLN A 33 -19.35 -14.53 -28.19
C GLN A 33 -18.70 -15.48 -29.19
N ASP A 34 -18.14 -16.54 -28.62
CA ASP A 34 -17.92 -17.86 -29.22
C ASP A 34 -16.73 -18.01 -30.18
N SER A 35 -15.70 -18.71 -29.70
CA SER A 35 -15.08 -19.82 -30.45
C SER A 35 -14.21 -20.65 -29.51
N ASN A 36 -14.80 -21.75 -29.06
CA ASN A 36 -14.14 -22.87 -28.40
C ASN A 36 -13.24 -23.56 -29.45
N ILE A 37 -11.93 -23.42 -29.34
CA ILE A 37 -10.96 -24.20 -30.13
C ILE A 37 -10.07 -24.97 -29.14
N SER A 38 -10.37 -26.25 -29.02
CA SER A 38 -9.45 -27.26 -28.50
C SER A 38 -8.28 -27.41 -29.48
N ILE A 39 -7.06 -27.27 -28.99
CA ILE A 39 -5.85 -27.69 -29.71
C ILE A 39 -5.16 -28.74 -28.86
N ASP A 40 -5.29 -29.98 -29.32
CA ASP A 40 -4.48 -31.10 -28.89
C ASP A 40 -3.08 -30.89 -29.46
N GLY A 41 -2.11 -30.60 -28.60
CA GLY A 41 -0.75 -30.29 -29.03
C GLY A 41 0.24 -30.44 -27.90
N ASN A 42 0.92 -31.57 -27.87
CA ASN A 42 2.11 -31.84 -27.07
C ASN A 42 3.18 -30.77 -27.35
N ILE A 43 3.32 -29.79 -26.44
CA ILE A 43 4.42 -28.84 -26.43
C ILE A 43 5.40 -29.28 -25.34
N THR A 44 6.52 -29.84 -25.79
CA THR A 44 7.74 -30.03 -25.00
C THR A 44 8.41 -28.67 -24.84
N VAL A 45 8.30 -28.05 -23.66
CA VAL A 45 9.10 -26.88 -23.28
C VAL A 45 10.30 -27.33 -22.45
N SER A 46 11.44 -27.44 -23.11
CA SER A 46 12.76 -27.41 -22.49
C SER A 46 13.32 -26.02 -22.71
N ASP A 47 12.96 -25.06 -21.86
CA ASP A 47 13.64 -23.76 -21.73
C ASP A 47 13.46 -23.21 -20.31
N ALA A 48 14.54 -22.64 -19.78
CA ALA A 48 14.76 -22.35 -18.38
C ALA A 48 13.91 -21.20 -17.81
N ASN A 49 13.59 -21.32 -16.52
CA ASN A 49 13.13 -20.25 -15.63
C ASN A 49 11.77 -19.63 -15.99
N THR A 50 10.69 -20.30 -15.59
CA THR A 50 9.38 -19.65 -15.44
C THR A 50 8.77 -20.04 -14.11
N SER A 51 8.61 -19.02 -13.28
CA SER A 51 7.86 -18.94 -12.04
C SER A 51 6.53 -19.71 -12.13
N SER A 52 6.48 -20.89 -11.53
CA SER A 52 5.23 -21.64 -11.32
C SER A 52 4.49 -21.02 -10.14
N ILE A 53 3.76 -19.93 -10.39
CA ILE A 53 2.71 -19.45 -9.49
C ILE A 53 1.49 -20.34 -9.75
N ASP A 54 1.23 -21.25 -8.81
CA ASP A 54 -0.06 -21.89 -8.66
C ASP A 54 -1.07 -20.80 -8.26
N THR A 55 -1.85 -20.35 -9.23
CA THR A 55 -2.99 -19.45 -9.01
C THR A 55 -4.20 -20.27 -8.61
N ASN A 56 -4.32 -20.56 -7.32
CA ASN A 56 -5.64 -20.80 -6.72
C ASN A 56 -5.72 -20.17 -5.33
N THR A 57 -6.02 -18.86 -5.31
CA THR A 57 -6.76 -18.26 -4.19
C THR A 57 -7.73 -17.27 -4.78
N THR A 58 -8.94 -17.77 -5.00
CA THR A 58 -10.15 -16.99 -5.20
C THR A 58 -10.51 -16.29 -3.88
N ALA A 59 -10.03 -15.06 -3.72
CA ALA A 59 -10.65 -14.09 -2.81
C ALA A 59 -10.86 -12.81 -3.61
N ASN A 60 -12.10 -12.67 -4.09
CA ASN A 60 -12.62 -11.47 -4.72
C ASN A 60 -12.65 -10.32 -3.70
N LEU A 61 -11.77 -9.33 -3.86
CA LEU A 61 -11.98 -7.95 -3.44
C LEU A 61 -11.28 -7.04 -4.46
N ASP A 62 -12.05 -6.12 -5.04
CA ASP A 62 -11.67 -5.13 -6.06
C ASP A 62 -10.46 -4.28 -5.63
N LYS A 63 -9.24 -4.77 -5.89
CA LYS A 63 -7.98 -4.07 -5.65
C LYS A 63 -7.11 -4.19 -6.89
N PRO A 64 -6.58 -3.07 -7.45
CA PRO A 64 -5.72 -3.13 -8.64
C PRO A 64 -4.58 -4.11 -8.37
N ALA A 65 -4.28 -4.95 -9.36
CA ALA A 65 -3.26 -5.99 -9.30
C ALA A 65 -1.92 -5.40 -8.83
N LEU A 66 -1.72 -5.41 -7.51
CA LEU A 66 -0.50 -4.99 -6.86
C LEU A 66 0.48 -6.14 -7.05
N ASN A 67 1.60 -5.86 -7.69
CA ASN A 67 2.67 -6.83 -7.86
C ASN A 67 3.31 -7.09 -6.48
N ILE A 68 2.88 -8.16 -5.82
CA ILE A 68 3.43 -8.61 -4.54
C ILE A 68 4.71 -9.41 -4.82
N ASP A 69 5.83 -8.94 -4.26
CA ASP A 69 7.09 -9.68 -4.24
C ASP A 69 7.42 -10.15 -2.82
N ILE A 70 7.06 -11.41 -2.54
CA ILE A 70 7.31 -12.05 -1.23
C ILE A 70 8.80 -12.15 -0.92
N LYS A 71 9.67 -12.38 -1.93
CA LYS A 71 11.12 -12.49 -1.71
C LYS A 71 11.72 -11.14 -1.32
N LYS A 72 11.27 -10.06 -1.98
CA LYS A 72 11.61 -8.69 -1.58
C LYS A 72 11.07 -8.40 -0.17
N GLY A 73 9.85 -8.84 0.15
CA GLY A 73 9.27 -8.76 1.49
C GLY A 73 10.14 -9.42 2.56
N GLU A 74 10.62 -10.64 2.31
CA GLU A 74 11.56 -11.37 3.17
C GLU A 74 12.86 -10.60 3.39
N GLU A 75 13.50 -10.14 2.31
CA GLU A 75 14.75 -9.38 2.39
C GLU A 75 14.59 -8.10 3.22
N LEU A 76 13.50 -7.37 2.97
CA LEU A 76 13.16 -6.16 3.71
C LEU A 76 12.87 -6.45 5.19
N TYR A 77 12.18 -7.56 5.49
CA TYR A 77 11.83 -7.97 6.84
C TYR A 77 13.06 -8.28 7.72
N LYS A 78 14.21 -8.63 7.13
CA LYS A 78 15.47 -8.83 7.88
C LYS A 78 15.80 -7.64 8.80
N LYS A 79 15.46 -6.41 8.38
CA LYS A 79 15.63 -5.18 9.17
C LYS A 79 14.71 -5.10 10.40
N CYS A 80 13.62 -5.83 10.40
CA CYS A 80 12.61 -5.87 11.47
C CYS A 80 12.95 -6.92 12.55
N THR A 81 13.74 -7.94 12.18
CA THR A 81 13.97 -9.13 13.02
C THR A 81 14.61 -8.83 14.37
N MET A 82 15.44 -7.78 14.47
CA MET A 82 16.09 -7.39 15.72
C MET A 82 15.07 -7.03 16.82
N CYS A 83 13.91 -6.47 16.47
CA CYS A 83 12.89 -6.07 17.43
C CYS A 83 11.64 -6.95 17.39
N HIS A 84 11.33 -7.56 16.24
CA HIS A 84 10.10 -8.33 16.02
C HIS A 84 10.30 -9.85 15.93
N GLY A 85 11.53 -10.34 15.83
CA GLY A 85 11.85 -11.77 15.75
C GLY A 85 11.97 -12.25 14.32
N LYS A 86 12.47 -13.48 14.14
CA LYS A 86 12.60 -14.04 12.78
C LYS A 86 11.25 -14.47 12.21
N LYS A 87 10.27 -14.74 13.09
CA LYS A 87 8.91 -15.18 12.77
C LYS A 87 7.86 -14.17 13.21
N ALA A 88 8.23 -12.90 13.40
CA ALA A 88 7.31 -11.87 13.89
C ALA A 88 6.67 -12.16 15.26
N GLU A 89 7.34 -12.99 16.07
CA GLU A 89 6.86 -13.60 17.31
C GLU A 89 7.23 -12.82 18.58
N MET A 90 8.04 -11.77 18.47
CA MET A 90 8.47 -11.01 19.65
C MET A 90 7.44 -9.95 20.06
N SER A 91 6.98 -10.06 21.31
CA SER A 91 6.21 -9.01 21.97
C SER A 91 7.16 -8.02 22.64
N TYR A 92 7.22 -6.79 22.12
CA TYR A 92 8.07 -5.76 22.71
C TYR A 92 7.42 -5.17 23.97
N LEU A 93 8.19 -5.11 25.06
CA LEU A 93 7.79 -4.58 26.37
C LEU A 93 6.54 -5.21 26.98
N LYS A 94 6.11 -6.40 26.51
CA LYS A 94 4.81 -7.02 26.86
C LYS A 94 3.59 -6.11 26.62
N LYS A 95 3.78 -5.05 25.81
CA LYS A 95 2.75 -4.05 25.49
C LYS A 95 2.42 -4.06 24.01
N ILE A 96 3.42 -4.36 23.18
CA ILE A 96 3.24 -4.45 21.73
C ILE A 96 2.89 -5.89 21.39
N PRO A 97 1.74 -6.15 20.74
CA PRO A 97 1.40 -7.49 20.28
C PRO A 97 2.42 -7.99 19.26
N VAL A 98 2.53 -9.31 19.13
CA VAL A 98 3.33 -9.94 18.08
C VAL A 98 2.70 -9.60 16.72
N LEU A 99 3.52 -9.44 15.68
CA LEU A 99 3.00 -8.96 14.38
C LEU A 99 2.07 -9.97 13.72
N THR A 100 2.27 -11.27 13.97
CA THR A 100 1.41 -12.36 13.48
C THR A 100 0.02 -12.38 14.14
N ALA A 101 -0.14 -11.77 15.32
CA ALA A 101 -1.43 -11.68 16.02
C ALA A 101 -2.26 -10.47 15.60
N VAL A 102 -1.65 -9.51 14.90
CA VAL A 102 -2.36 -8.37 14.31
C VAL A 102 -2.89 -8.78 12.94
N ASP A 103 -4.14 -8.41 12.68
CA ASP A 103 -4.77 -8.60 11.38
C ASP A 103 -3.94 -8.00 10.23
N LYS A 104 -3.98 -8.61 9.06
CA LYS A 104 -3.12 -8.26 7.92
C LYS A 104 -3.41 -6.84 7.41
N GLU A 105 -4.68 -6.48 7.28
CA GLU A 105 -5.13 -5.17 6.83
C GLU A 105 -4.86 -4.10 7.90
N GLU A 106 -5.09 -4.45 9.17
CA GLU A 106 -4.73 -3.57 10.29
C GLU A 106 -3.21 -3.32 10.35
N ARG A 107 -2.39 -4.34 10.13
CA ARG A 107 -0.93 -4.22 10.16
C ARG A 107 -0.44 -3.28 9.07
N LEU A 108 -0.93 -3.44 7.84
CA LEU A 108 -0.57 -2.57 6.71
C LEU A 108 -0.99 -1.11 6.93
N SER A 109 -2.23 -0.89 7.37
CA SER A 109 -2.71 0.47 7.66
C SER A 109 -1.91 1.11 8.80
N THR A 110 -1.56 0.33 9.83
CA THR A 110 -0.70 0.78 10.93
C THR A 110 0.70 1.15 10.45
N MET A 111 1.32 0.37 9.54
CA MET A 111 2.63 0.71 8.97
C MET A 111 2.60 2.08 8.26
N LYS A 112 1.57 2.34 7.46
CA LYS A 112 1.39 3.63 6.76
C LYS A 112 1.15 4.79 7.73
N ALA A 113 0.27 4.61 8.71
CA ALA A 113 -0.01 5.64 9.70
C ALA A 113 1.21 5.93 10.59
N LEU A 114 2.03 4.92 10.92
CA LEU A 114 3.31 5.10 11.61
C LEU A 114 4.33 5.89 10.78
N LYS A 115 4.42 5.62 9.47
CA LYS A 115 5.26 6.39 8.54
C LYS A 115 4.88 7.87 8.53
N ASN A 116 3.59 8.16 8.48
CA ASN A 116 3.09 9.54 8.46
C ASN A 116 3.13 10.20 9.86
N GLY A 117 3.18 9.40 10.93
CA GLY A 117 3.11 9.87 12.31
C GLY A 117 1.70 10.26 12.74
N GLU A 118 0.68 9.64 12.16
CA GLU A 118 -0.74 9.97 12.37
C GLU A 118 -1.33 9.36 13.64
N ILE A 119 -0.66 8.35 14.21
CA ILE A 119 -1.16 7.64 15.39
C ILE A 119 -0.75 8.37 16.67
N ASN A 120 -1.73 8.84 17.45
CA ASN A 120 -1.54 9.46 18.78
C ASN A 120 -0.46 10.56 18.79
N ASP A 121 -0.58 11.57 17.91
CA ASP A 121 0.43 12.64 17.75
C ASP A 121 1.85 12.10 17.47
N GLY A 122 1.94 11.04 16.65
CA GLY A 122 3.20 10.36 16.32
C GLY A 122 3.74 9.42 17.40
N LYS A 123 3.08 9.30 18.56
CA LYS A 123 3.50 8.39 19.64
C LYS A 123 3.20 6.93 19.33
N GLY A 124 2.36 6.63 18.34
CA GLY A 124 1.93 5.27 18.06
C GLY A 124 0.97 4.73 19.13
N LYS A 125 0.41 3.53 18.90
CA LYS A 125 -0.52 2.90 19.87
C LYS A 125 0.15 2.60 21.22
N PHE A 126 1.46 2.36 21.23
CA PHE A 126 2.21 1.86 22.39
C PHE A 126 3.39 2.76 22.81
N GLY A 127 3.42 4.02 22.38
CA GLY A 127 4.49 4.97 22.72
C GLY A 127 5.78 4.85 21.90
N MET A 128 5.87 3.86 20.99
CA MET A 128 7.03 3.62 20.11
C MET A 128 6.87 4.17 18.69
N GLY A 129 5.88 5.05 18.47
CA GLY A 129 5.55 5.58 17.15
C GLY A 129 6.69 6.34 16.50
N GLN A 130 7.47 7.12 17.26
CA GLN A 130 8.62 7.86 16.73
C GLN A 130 9.73 6.94 16.23
N VAL A 131 10.00 5.85 16.95
CA VAL A 131 10.97 4.83 16.53
C VAL A 131 10.50 4.18 15.23
N MET A 132 9.23 3.76 15.20
CA MET A 132 8.67 3.14 14.01
C MET A 132 8.55 4.10 12.83
N LYS A 133 8.29 5.39 13.06
CA LYS A 133 8.27 6.42 12.02
C LYS A 133 9.61 6.49 11.30
N ILE A 134 10.72 6.51 12.04
CA ILE A 134 12.08 6.51 11.47
C ILE A 134 12.35 5.24 10.66
N GLN A 135 11.88 4.07 11.12
CA GLN A 135 12.04 2.83 10.37
C GLN A 135 11.18 2.85 9.10
N MET A 136 9.89 3.17 9.21
CA MET A 136 8.94 3.16 8.09
C MET A 136 9.22 4.25 7.06
N ALA A 137 9.89 5.35 7.42
CA ALA A 137 10.33 6.36 6.47
C ALA A 137 11.26 5.83 5.37
N LYS A 138 11.91 4.67 5.59
CA LYS A 138 12.82 4.03 4.63
C LYS A 138 12.10 3.11 3.63
N PHE A 139 10.79 2.94 3.76
CA PHE A 139 10.01 2.00 2.98
C PHE A 139 8.97 2.75 2.14
N SER A 140 8.87 2.39 0.86
CA SER A 140 7.75 2.81 0.03
C SER A 140 6.45 2.10 0.44
N ASP A 141 5.32 2.56 -0.09
CA ASP A 141 4.04 1.91 0.16
C ASP A 141 3.98 0.48 -0.42
N GLU A 142 4.67 0.25 -1.54
CA GLU A 142 4.86 -1.08 -2.13
C GLU A 142 5.75 -1.96 -1.24
N ASP A 143 6.85 -1.43 -0.71
CA ASP A 143 7.73 -2.16 0.21
C ASP A 143 6.98 -2.59 1.48
N MET A 144 6.15 -1.71 2.04
CA MET A 144 5.31 -2.03 3.20
C MET A 144 4.31 -3.13 2.89
N LEU A 145 3.73 -3.14 1.69
CA LEU A 145 2.85 -4.20 1.25
C LEU A 145 3.60 -5.54 1.11
N ASN A 146 4.75 -5.56 0.43
CA ASN A 146 5.57 -6.76 0.28
C ASN A 146 5.99 -7.36 1.64
N VAL A 147 6.41 -6.52 2.59
CA VAL A 147 6.74 -6.96 3.96
C VAL A 147 5.51 -7.47 4.69
N ASN A 148 4.35 -6.80 4.55
CA ASN A 148 3.12 -7.23 5.22
C ASN A 148 2.63 -8.60 4.72
N GLU A 149 2.73 -8.84 3.41
CA GLU A 149 2.43 -10.12 2.79
C GLU A 149 3.40 -11.20 3.25
N TYR A 150 4.70 -10.89 3.31
CA TYR A 150 5.68 -11.83 3.86
C TYR A 150 5.38 -12.21 5.32
N ILE A 151 5.05 -11.24 6.20
CA ILE A 151 4.70 -11.52 7.60
C ILE A 151 3.50 -12.46 7.71
N GLU A 152 2.55 -12.39 6.78
CA GLU A 152 1.39 -13.28 6.76
C GLU A 152 1.79 -14.75 6.55
N THR A 153 2.88 -15.01 5.83
CA THR A 153 3.42 -16.36 5.63
C THR A 153 4.12 -16.96 6.86
N LEU A 154 4.36 -16.15 7.91
CA LEU A 154 5.10 -16.55 9.11
C LEU A 154 4.23 -17.12 10.23
N LYS A 155 2.90 -17.19 10.03
CA LYS A 155 1.92 -17.67 11.01
C LYS A 155 2.03 -19.16 11.30
#